data_AF-U4U2W2-F1
#
_entry.id   AF-U4U2W2-F1
#
_cell.length_a   1.000
_cell.length_b   1.000
_cell.length_c   1.000
_cell.angle_alpha   90.00
_cell.angle_beta   90.00
_cell.angle_gamma   90.00
#
_symmetry.space_group_name_H-M   'P 1'
#
loop_
_entity.id
_entity.type
_entity.pdbx_description
1 polymer ?
#
loop_
_entity_poly.entity_id
_entity_poly.type
_entity_poly.pdbx_seq_one_letter_code
_entity_poly.pdbx_strand_id
1 'polypeptide(L)'
;MEVEKDGRLPILDVLVTRKTNGKLAHTVYRKPTHTYRYLHSSSNHHPSQKRGVIKTLTERARRICVPPELERELKHLERAFGWNGYSKKDFNRAIQLKNSEDRSETTETHDERKSWACLPYIHVVSDRIGRILEKH
;
A
#
# COMPACT_ATOMS: atom_id res chain seq x y z
N MET A 1 -27.71 9.67 0.70
CA MET A 1 -27.57 9.19 2.08
C MET A 1 -27.10 7.74 2.03
N GLU A 2 -26.20 7.33 2.92
CA GLU A 2 -25.81 5.91 3.03
C GLU A 2 -26.90 5.11 3.75
N VAL A 3 -27.13 3.87 3.33
CA VAL A 3 -28.26 3.05 3.78
C VAL A 3 -27.76 1.71 4.29
N GLU A 4 -28.12 1.37 5.53
CA GLU A 4 -27.83 0.07 6.12
C GLU A 4 -28.71 -1.00 5.47
N LYS A 5 -28.10 -2.11 5.05
CA LYS A 5 -28.79 -3.31 4.52
C LYS A 5 -28.19 -4.54 5.16
N ASP A 6 -29.02 -5.45 5.65
CA ASP A 6 -28.59 -6.71 6.27
C ASP A 6 -27.57 -6.52 7.41
N GLY A 7 -27.75 -5.48 8.23
CA GLY A 7 -26.84 -5.14 9.33
C GLY A 7 -25.48 -4.60 8.87
N ARG A 8 -25.36 -4.20 7.60
CA ARG A 8 -24.13 -3.71 6.98
C ARG A 8 -24.32 -2.31 6.41
N LEU A 9 -23.42 -1.41 6.79
CA LEU A 9 -23.39 -0.04 6.33
C LEU A 9 -22.02 0.23 5.69
N PRO A 10 -21.94 0.37 4.35
CA PRO A 10 -20.72 0.77 3.68
C PRO A 10 -20.55 2.28 3.74
N ILE A 11 -19.50 2.75 4.42
CA ILE A 11 -19.08 4.15 4.50
C ILE A 11 -17.69 4.29 3.89
N LEU A 12 -17.57 5.02 2.78
CA LEU A 12 -16.29 5.18 2.04
C LEU A 12 -15.58 3.84 1.78
N ASP A 13 -14.41 3.64 2.42
CA ASP A 13 -13.56 2.44 2.33
C ASP A 13 -13.82 1.42 3.46
N VAL A 14 -14.81 1.67 4.32
CA VAL A 14 -15.10 0.87 5.52
C VAL A 14 -16.48 0.23 5.39
N LEU A 15 -16.55 -1.07 5.60
CA LEU A 15 -17.79 -1.81 5.78
C LEU A 15 -18.00 -2.01 7.27
N VAL A 16 -18.96 -1.29 7.83
CA VAL A 16 -19.39 -1.45 9.22
C VAL A 16 -20.44 -2.56 9.25
N THR A 17 -20.25 -3.55 10.12
CA THR A 17 -21.21 -4.64 10.31
C THR A 17 -21.63 -4.72 11.77
N ARG A 18 -22.93 -4.75 12.03
CA ARG A 18 -23.49 -4.96 13.38
C ARG A 18 -23.43 -6.45 13.72
N LYS A 19 -22.73 -6.81 14.79
CA LYS A 19 -22.69 -8.19 15.32
C LYS A 19 -23.92 -8.46 16.19
N THR A 20 -24.24 -9.74 16.37
CA THR A 20 -25.35 -10.22 17.22
C THR A 20 -25.23 -9.78 18.68
N ASN A 21 -24.00 -9.57 19.17
CA ASN A 21 -23.73 -9.05 20.52
C ASN A 21 -23.77 -7.51 20.61
N GLY A 22 -24.31 -6.82 19.60
CA GLY A 22 -24.43 -5.36 19.57
C GLY A 22 -23.14 -4.60 19.26
N LYS A 23 -21.98 -5.28 19.16
CA LYS A 23 -20.70 -4.63 18.80
C LYS A 23 -20.61 -4.40 17.29
N LEU A 24 -19.82 -3.40 16.90
CA LEU A 24 -19.50 -3.15 15.50
C LEU A 24 -18.24 -3.92 15.07
N ALA A 25 -18.28 -4.45 13.86
CA ALA A 25 -17.12 -4.96 13.14
C ALA A 25 -16.79 -4.01 11.99
N HIS A 26 -15.51 -3.91 11.66
CA HIS A 26 -15.03 -3.08 10.56
C HIS A 26 -14.17 -3.94 9.63
N THR A 27 -14.42 -3.81 8.34
CA THR A 27 -13.65 -4.45 7.27
C THR A 27 -13.50 -3.50 6.10
N VAL A 28 -12.57 -3.75 5.19
CA VAL A 28 -12.40 -2.92 3.99
C VAL A 28 -13.59 -3.10 3.05
N TYR A 29 -14.32 -2.03 2.80
CA TYR A 29 -15.37 -2.01 1.78
C TYR A 29 -14.77 -1.90 0.38
N ARG A 30 -15.39 -2.60 -0.56
CA ARG A 30 -15.07 -2.54 -1.98
C ARG A 30 -16.38 -2.38 -2.73
N LYS A 31 -16.44 -1.38 -3.62
CA LYS A 31 -17.62 -1.18 -4.46
C LYS A 31 -17.83 -2.42 -5.36
N PRO A 32 -19.08 -2.71 -5.76
CA PRO A 32 -19.36 -3.81 -6.69
C PRO A 32 -18.60 -3.73 -8.02
N THR A 33 -18.18 -2.52 -8.41
CA THR A 33 -17.39 -2.24 -9.61
C THR A 33 -15.88 -2.36 -9.41
N HIS A 34 -15.40 -2.75 -8.22
CA HIS A 34 -13.96 -2.89 -7.97
C HIS A 34 -13.39 -4.06 -8.77
N THR A 35 -12.45 -3.76 -9.67
CA THR A 35 -11.87 -4.73 -10.60
C THR A 35 -10.59 -5.37 -10.11
N TYR A 36 -10.08 -4.94 -8.94
CA TYR A 36 -8.78 -5.36 -8.42
C TYR A 36 -7.59 -5.04 -9.33
N ARG A 37 -7.75 -4.13 -10.30
CA ARG A 37 -6.63 -3.64 -11.12
C ARG A 37 -5.84 -2.61 -10.35
N TYR A 38 -4.61 -2.97 -10.02
CA TYR A 38 -3.62 -2.11 -9.39
C TYR A 38 -2.47 -1.87 -10.37
N LEU A 39 -1.44 -1.16 -9.92
CA LEU A 39 -0.23 -0.98 -10.71
C LEU A 39 0.41 -2.35 -10.99
N HIS A 40 0.41 -2.78 -12.24
CA HIS A 40 0.93 -4.09 -12.63
C HIS A 40 2.45 -4.19 -12.43
N SER A 41 2.95 -5.37 -12.05
CA SER A 41 4.38 -5.58 -11.71
C SER A 41 5.34 -5.26 -12.86
N SER A 42 4.91 -5.46 -14.11
CA SER A 42 5.69 -5.17 -15.33
C SER A 42 5.60 -3.72 -15.82
N SER A 43 4.79 -2.87 -15.20
CA SER A 43 4.63 -1.47 -15.64
C SER A 43 5.94 -0.69 -15.53
N ASN A 44 6.17 0.31 -16.37
CA ASN A 44 7.37 1.15 -16.31
C ASN A 44 7.30 2.18 -15.16
N HIS A 45 7.39 1.67 -13.93
CA HIS A 45 7.39 2.45 -12.69
C HIS A 45 8.54 2.03 -11.79
N HIS A 46 9.09 2.98 -11.04
CA HIS A 46 10.18 2.71 -10.11
C HIS A 46 9.75 1.64 -9.07
N PRO A 47 10.64 0.70 -8.68
CA PRO A 47 10.28 -0.35 -7.74
C PRO A 47 9.72 0.12 -6.39
N SER A 48 10.06 1.34 -5.95
CA SER A 48 9.47 1.92 -4.73
C SER A 48 7.98 2.22 -4.90
N GLN A 49 7.53 2.68 -6.06
CA GLN A 49 6.12 3.00 -6.33
C GLN A 49 5.27 1.73 -6.34
N LYS A 50 5.74 0.69 -7.04
CA LYS A 50 5.09 -0.64 -7.07
C LYS A 50 4.92 -1.23 -5.68
N ARG A 51 6.00 -1.23 -4.87
CA ARG A 51 5.95 -1.65 -3.46
C ARG A 51 5.04 -0.75 -2.61
N GLY A 52 5.02 0.54 -2.91
CA GLY A 52 4.18 1.54 -2.25
C GLY A 52 2.69 1.21 -2.37
N VAL A 53 2.23 0.77 -3.55
CA VAL A 53 0.82 0.36 -3.74
C VAL A 53 0.44 -0.81 -2.82
N ILE A 54 1.30 -1.84 -2.73
CA ILE A 54 1.08 -2.97 -1.81
C ILE A 54 1.03 -2.46 -0.36
N LYS A 55 2.04 -1.67 0.03
CA LYS A 55 2.15 -1.12 1.39
C LYS A 55 0.91 -0.32 1.78
N THR A 56 0.44 0.57 0.92
CA THR A 56 -0.73 1.42 1.19
C THR A 56 -1.99 0.59 1.42
N LEU A 57 -2.26 -0.43 0.59
CA LEU A 57 -3.44 -1.26 0.75
C LEU A 57 -3.37 -2.17 1.98
N THR A 58 -2.19 -2.72 2.28
CA THR A 58 -1.96 -3.50 3.50
C THR A 58 -2.10 -2.63 4.75
N GLU A 59 -1.56 -1.41 4.73
CA GLU A 59 -1.68 -0.48 5.85
C GLU A 59 -3.13 -0.04 6.05
N ARG A 60 -3.88 0.19 4.97
CA ARG A 60 -5.31 0.43 5.03
C ARG A 60 -6.05 -0.75 5.68
N ALA A 61 -5.73 -1.98 5.31
CA ALA A 61 -6.30 -3.17 5.93
C ALA A 61 -6.01 -3.23 7.45
N ARG A 62 -4.77 -2.94 7.87
CA ARG A 62 -4.39 -2.91 9.29
C ARG A 62 -5.14 -1.84 10.10
N ARG A 63 -5.43 -0.70 9.48
CA ARG A 63 -6.17 0.40 10.13
C ARG A 63 -7.67 0.17 10.22
N ILE A 64 -8.25 -0.47 9.20
CA ILE A 64 -9.71 -0.63 9.09
C ILE A 64 -10.19 -1.93 9.71
N CYS A 65 -9.50 -3.05 9.45
CA CYS A 65 -10.00 -4.36 9.85
C CYS A 65 -9.86 -4.59 11.35
N VAL A 66 -10.93 -5.10 11.96
CA VAL A 66 -10.82 -5.70 13.29
C VAL A 66 -9.88 -6.91 13.26
N PRO A 67 -9.17 -7.27 14.35
CA PRO A 67 -8.17 -8.33 14.37
C PRO A 67 -8.57 -9.67 13.71
N PRO A 68 -9.78 -10.23 13.94
CA PRO A 68 -10.16 -11.50 13.31
C PRO A 68 -10.37 -11.39 11.78
N GLU A 69 -10.59 -10.19 11.26
CA GLU A 69 -10.85 -9.93 9.84
C GLU A 69 -9.60 -9.55 9.06
N LEU A 70 -8.55 -9.12 9.77
CA LEU A 70 -7.31 -8.66 9.15
C LEU A 70 -6.66 -9.74 8.29
N GLU A 71 -6.54 -10.96 8.82
CA GLU A 71 -5.92 -12.07 8.09
C GLU A 71 -6.67 -12.42 6.79
N ARG A 72 -8.02 -12.37 6.83
CA ARG A 72 -8.86 -12.58 5.64
C ARG A 72 -8.61 -11.51 4.59
N GLU A 73 -8.48 -10.26 5.03
CA GLU A 73 -8.20 -9.13 4.15
C GLU A 73 -6.78 -9.19 3.56
N LEU A 74 -5.77 -9.60 4.34
CA LEU A 74 -4.40 -9.78 3.85
C LEU A 74 -4.32 -10.87 2.80
N LYS A 75 -4.97 -12.03 3.01
CA LYS A 75 -5.06 -13.10 2.01
C LYS A 75 -5.77 -12.64 0.74
N HIS A 76 -6.79 -11.80 0.88
CA HIS A 76 -7.48 -11.22 -0.26
C HIS A 76 -6.55 -10.30 -1.06
N LEU A 77 -5.79 -9.42 -0.39
CA LEU A 77 -4.81 -8.55 -1.05
C LEU A 77 -3.70 -9.35 -1.72
N GLU A 78 -3.17 -10.40 -1.09
CA GLU A 78 -2.17 -11.30 -1.69
C GLU A 78 -2.67 -11.84 -3.02
N ARG A 79 -3.91 -12.35 -3.07
CA ARG A 79 -4.52 -12.87 -4.31
C ARG A 79 -4.72 -11.78 -5.35
N ALA A 80 -5.23 -10.62 -4.94
CA ALA A 80 -5.46 -9.50 -5.84
C ALA A 80 -4.15 -9.01 -6.48
N PHE A 81 -3.07 -8.90 -5.70
CA PHE A 81 -1.74 -8.58 -6.25
C PHE A 81 -1.17 -9.71 -7.12
N GLY A 82 -1.49 -10.97 -6.83
CA GLY A 82 -1.20 -12.09 -7.74
C GLY A 82 -1.77 -11.88 -9.14
N TRP A 83 -3.02 -11.41 -9.26
CA TRP A 83 -3.65 -11.05 -10.54
C TRP A 83 -2.98 -9.85 -11.24
N ASN A 84 -2.20 -9.05 -10.52
CA ASN A 84 -1.45 -7.92 -11.04
C ASN A 84 0.05 -8.26 -11.29
N GLY A 85 0.37 -9.55 -11.36
CA GLY A 85 1.69 -10.05 -11.73
C GLY A 85 2.73 -10.04 -10.60
N TYR A 86 2.31 -9.87 -9.34
CA TYR A 86 3.23 -9.93 -8.19
C TYR A 86 3.34 -11.36 -7.66
N SER A 87 4.56 -11.76 -7.30
CA SER A 87 4.76 -13.03 -6.58
C SER A 87 4.41 -12.88 -5.10
N LYS A 88 4.16 -14.02 -4.43
CA LYS A 88 4.01 -14.05 -2.96
C LYS A 88 5.22 -13.46 -2.24
N LYS A 89 6.43 -13.65 -2.81
CA LYS A 89 7.67 -13.07 -2.27
C LYS A 89 7.66 -11.55 -2.35
N ASP A 90 7.16 -10.97 -3.45
CA ASP A 90 7.04 -9.51 -3.60
C ASP A 90 6.08 -8.91 -2.58
N PHE A 91 4.93 -9.57 -2.40
CA PHE A 91 3.93 -9.16 -1.41
C PHE A 91 4.53 -9.21 0.01
N ASN A 92 5.11 -10.34 0.40
CA ASN A 92 5.73 -10.52 1.72
C ASN A 92 6.85 -9.50 1.98
N ARG A 93 7.70 -9.26 0.99
CA ARG A 93 8.78 -8.26 1.08
C ARG A 93 8.25 -6.84 1.26
N ALA A 94 7.13 -6.50 0.61
CA ALA A 94 6.53 -5.19 0.74
C ALA A 94 5.88 -4.96 2.12
N ILE A 95 5.35 -6.01 2.76
CA ILE A 95 4.69 -5.92 4.07
C ILE A 95 5.65 -6.03 5.27
N GLN A 96 6.81 -6.66 5.10
CA GLN A 96 7.82 -6.88 6.15
C GLN A 96 8.72 -5.67 6.40
N LEU A 97 8.78 -4.70 5.49
CA LEU A 97 9.60 -3.50 5.65
C LEU A 97 9.01 -2.54 6.70
N LYS A 98 9.19 -2.91 7.97
CA LYS A 98 9.08 -2.02 9.12
C LYS A 98 9.98 -2.52 10.24
N ASN A 99 11.23 -2.09 10.19
CA ASN A 99 12.00 -1.63 11.34
C ASN A 99 12.72 -0.37 10.87
N SER A 100 11.96 0.72 10.75
CA SER A 100 12.52 2.07 10.74
C SER A 100 12.32 2.66 12.13
N GLU A 101 12.61 1.88 13.17
CA GLU A 101 13.11 2.42 14.44
C GLU A 101 14.56 2.91 14.28
N ASP A 102 15.15 2.70 13.11
CA ASP A 102 16.48 3.17 12.72
C ASP A 102 16.44 4.40 11.79
N ARG A 103 15.34 5.17 11.85
CA ARG A 103 15.45 6.60 11.54
C ARG A 103 15.95 7.24 12.83
N SER A 104 17.24 7.03 13.11
CA SER A 104 17.97 7.95 13.97
C SER A 104 17.56 9.35 13.54
N GLU A 105 17.12 10.15 14.51
CA GLU A 105 17.01 11.59 14.37
C GLU A 105 18.30 12.02 13.71
N THR A 106 18.21 12.32 12.42
CA THR A 106 19.36 12.78 11.67
C THR A 106 19.53 14.18 12.20
N THR A 107 20.41 14.30 13.20
CA THR A 107 20.87 15.57 13.73
C THR A 107 21.09 16.48 12.55
N GLU A 108 20.42 17.63 12.58
CA GLU A 108 20.46 18.68 11.57
C GLU A 108 21.92 19.05 11.30
N THR A 109 22.53 18.35 10.35
CA THR A 109 23.81 18.73 9.78
C THR A 109 23.45 19.76 8.74
N HIS A 110 23.93 20.99 8.98
CA HIS A 110 23.77 22.14 8.10
C HIS A 110 23.87 21.73 6.62
N ASP A 111 22.73 21.73 5.94
CA ASP A 111 22.58 21.26 4.56
C ASP A 111 23.24 22.28 3.62
N GLU A 112 24.45 21.97 3.15
CA GLU A 112 24.93 22.51 1.90
C GLU A 112 23.89 22.14 0.84
N ARG A 113 23.17 23.15 0.30
CA ARG A 113 22.06 22.95 -0.64
C ARG A 113 22.49 22.11 -1.84
N LYS A 114 22.38 20.79 -1.75
CA LYS A 114 22.55 19.90 -2.88
C LYS A 114 21.47 20.22 -3.89
N SER A 115 21.89 20.62 -5.09
CA SER A 115 20.96 20.83 -6.20
C SER A 115 20.36 19.48 -6.56
N TRP A 116 19.03 19.38 -6.58
CA TRP A 116 18.33 18.15 -6.93
C TRP A 116 17.68 18.27 -8.31
N ALA A 117 17.53 17.13 -8.99
CA ALA A 117 16.82 17.02 -10.25
C ALA A 117 15.76 15.92 -10.15
N CYS A 118 14.59 16.15 -10.74
CA CYS A 118 13.53 15.15 -10.85
C CYS A 118 13.35 14.76 -12.32
N LEU A 119 13.28 13.46 -12.57
CA LEU A 119 13.14 12.90 -13.91
C LEU A 119 11.97 11.91 -13.92
N PRO A 120 11.23 11.81 -15.03
CA PRO A 120 10.31 10.70 -15.26
C PRO A 120 11.05 9.38 -15.10
N TYR A 121 10.40 8.37 -14.53
CA TYR A 121 11.01 7.04 -14.45
C TYR A 121 11.00 6.35 -15.81
N ILE A 122 12.19 6.08 -16.33
CA ILE A 122 12.43 5.27 -17.51
C ILE A 122 13.42 4.21 -17.06
N HIS A 123 12.98 2.96 -17.04
CA HIS A 123 13.80 1.82 -16.64
C HIS A 123 15.16 1.85 -17.37
N VAL A 124 16.25 1.60 -16.64
CA VAL A 124 17.65 1.73 -17.09
C VAL A 124 18.13 3.17 -17.26
N VAL A 125 17.39 4.03 -17.97
CA VAL A 125 17.83 5.39 -18.29
C VAL A 125 17.88 6.26 -17.03
N SER A 126 16.76 6.38 -16.33
CA SER A 126 16.70 7.19 -15.09
C SER A 126 17.59 6.60 -14.00
N ASP A 127 17.73 5.27 -13.96
CA ASP A 127 18.62 4.58 -13.02
C ASP A 127 20.11 4.90 -13.28
N ARG A 128 20.50 5.08 -14.55
CA ARG A 128 21.87 5.48 -14.93
C ARG A 128 22.10 6.96 -14.64
N ILE A 129 21.15 7.83 -15.01
CA ILE A 129 21.25 9.27 -14.76
C ILE A 129 21.31 9.53 -13.25
N GLY A 130 20.47 8.88 -12.45
CA GLY A 130 20.50 8.98 -10.99
C GLY A 130 21.88 8.65 -10.41
N ARG A 131 22.50 7.56 -10.85
CA ARG A 131 23.87 7.17 -10.44
C ARG A 131 24.97 8.15 -10.86
N ILE A 132 24.76 8.90 -11.92
CA ILE A 132 25.70 9.95 -12.35
C ILE A 132 25.51 11.19 -11.47
N LEU A 133 24.26 11.59 -11.26
CA LEU A 133 23.91 12.75 -10.45
C LEU A 133 24.26 12.57 -8.97
N GLU A 134 24.21 11.35 -8.43
CA GLU A 134 24.64 11.06 -7.04
C GLU A 134 26.12 11.37 -6.75
N LYS A 135 26.95 11.49 -7.79
CA LYS A 135 28.39 11.80 -7.66
C LYS A 135 28.69 13.30 -7.60
N HIS A 136 27.70 14.14 -7.88
CA HIS A 136 27.82 15.60 -7.94
C HIS A 136 26.87 16.26 -6.93
#